data_AF-A0A4P5VZQ5-F1
#
_entry.id   AF-A0A4P5VZQ5-F1
#
_cell.length_a   1.000
_cell.length_b   1.000
_cell.length_c   1.000
_cell.angle_alpha   90.00
_cell.angle_beta   90.00
_cell.angle_gamma   90.00
#
_symmetry.space_group_name_H-M   'P 1'
#
loop_
_entity.id
_entity.type
_entity.pdbx_description
1 polymer ?
#
loop_
_entity_poly.entity_id
_entity_poly.type
_entity_poly.pdbx_seq_one_letter_code
_entity_poly.pdbx_strand_id
1 'polypeptide(L)'
;MMQLPHEMRDTMVEQLDEYFDAQTGTPEPEALAAHLVELVISVAEEMKLEDSDELLLKLESSGELDASLLEVLEEEFESNQEFEFTGEDVVGLFEKVCDLEWTAKDDDDDAEEKDDDDDDDDPDGFFDEMGGEEDEDL
;
A
#
# COMPACT_ATOMS: atom_id res chain seq x y z
N MET A 1 2.65 -2.20 12.25
CA MET A 1 3.52 -1.84 11.13
C MET A 1 2.96 -2.29 9.79
N MET A 2 2.38 -1.34 9.08
CA MET A 2 1.85 -1.49 7.72
C MET A 2 2.80 -0.84 6.72
N GLN A 3 2.95 -1.44 5.54
CA GLN A 3 3.85 -0.96 4.50
C GLN A 3 3.07 -0.37 3.32
N LEU A 4 3.37 0.88 2.97
CA LEU A 4 2.75 1.61 1.86
C LEU A 4 3.79 2.13 0.88
N PRO A 5 3.46 2.27 -0.41
CA PRO A 5 4.42 2.76 -1.39
C PRO A 5 4.81 4.21 -1.10
N HIS A 6 6.11 4.51 -1.21
CA HIS A 6 6.63 5.87 -1.02
C HIS A 6 6.02 6.87 -2.02
N GLU A 7 5.59 6.41 -3.20
CA GLU A 7 4.86 7.24 -4.16
C GLU A 7 3.55 7.81 -3.57
N MET A 8 2.85 7.05 -2.71
CA MET A 8 1.65 7.53 -2.01
C MET A 8 2.01 8.65 -1.04
N ARG A 9 3.13 8.49 -0.31
CA ARG A 9 3.66 9.51 0.61
C ARG A 9 3.91 10.83 -0.11
N ASP A 10 4.69 10.81 -1.19
CA ASP A 10 5.02 12.01 -1.96
C ASP A 10 3.75 12.69 -2.49
N THR A 11 2.84 11.90 -3.07
CA THR A 11 1.57 12.41 -3.59
C THR A 11 0.73 13.08 -2.49
N MET A 12 0.68 12.49 -1.30
CA MET A 12 -0.03 13.06 -0.16
C MET A 12 0.62 14.36 0.32
N VAL A 13 1.95 14.40 0.43
CA VAL A 13 2.69 15.61 0.83
C VAL A 13 2.41 16.75 -0.15
N GLU A 14 2.54 16.50 -1.45
CA GLU A 14 2.30 17.51 -2.49
C GLU A 14 0.85 18.05 -2.44
N GLN A 15 -0.15 17.18 -2.28
CA GLN A 15 -1.54 17.61 -2.20
C GLN A 15 -1.88 18.37 -0.92
N LEU A 16 -1.28 18.00 0.21
CA LEU A 16 -1.44 18.74 1.47
C LEU A 16 -0.78 20.11 1.40
N ASP A 17 0.42 20.21 0.83
CA ASP A 17 1.06 21.51 0.62
C ASP A 17 0.25 22.40 -0.32
N GLU A 18 -0.34 21.84 -1.40
CA GLU A 18 -1.26 22.59 -2.26
C GLU A 18 -2.52 23.03 -1.49
N TYR A 19 -3.09 22.16 -0.63
CA TYR A 19 -4.22 22.51 0.22
C TYR A 19 -3.90 23.66 1.18
N PHE A 20 -2.72 23.64 1.81
CA PHE A 20 -2.29 24.71 2.71
C PHE A 20 -1.98 26.01 1.96
N ASP A 21 -1.36 25.95 0.77
CA ASP A 21 -1.09 27.13 -0.06
C ASP A 21 -2.38 27.75 -0.62
N ALA A 22 -3.36 26.90 -0.97
CA ALA A 22 -4.69 27.33 -1.42
C ALA A 22 -5.52 27.95 -0.28
N GLN A 23 -5.27 27.56 0.97
CA GLN A 23 -5.93 28.14 2.13
C GLN A 23 -5.28 29.46 2.56
N THR A 24 -6.14 30.41 2.92
CA THR A 24 -5.70 31.70 3.49
C THR A 24 -5.87 31.69 5.01
N GLY A 25 -5.20 30.75 5.68
CA GLY A 25 -5.25 30.61 7.13
C GLY A 25 -4.81 29.24 7.63
N THR A 26 -4.78 29.07 8.94
CA THR A 26 -4.61 27.77 9.58
C THR A 26 -5.91 26.98 9.42
N PRO A 27 -5.89 25.77 8.84
CA PRO A 27 -7.08 24.94 8.74
C PRO A 27 -7.57 24.53 10.13
N GLU A 28 -8.88 24.31 10.26
CA GLU A 28 -9.42 23.71 11.49
C GLU A 28 -8.95 22.24 11.58
N PRO A 29 -8.58 21.76 12.77
CA PRO A 29 -8.03 20.42 12.97
C PRO A 29 -9.00 19.32 12.53
N GLU A 30 -10.29 19.49 12.82
CA GLU A 30 -11.36 18.58 12.36
C GLU A 30 -11.40 18.52 10.82
N ALA A 31 -11.31 19.68 10.15
CA ALA A 31 -11.32 19.76 8.69
C ALA A 31 -10.05 19.18 8.06
N LEU A 32 -8.90 19.36 8.71
CA LEU A 32 -7.63 18.80 8.26
C LEU A 32 -7.59 17.28 8.42
N ALA A 33 -8.05 16.75 9.55
CA ALA A 33 -8.13 15.31 9.80
C ALA A 33 -9.06 14.64 8.79
N ALA A 34 -10.25 15.22 8.56
CA ALA A 34 -11.17 14.74 7.54
C ALA A 34 -10.54 14.77 6.14
N HIS A 35 -9.88 15.88 5.77
CA HIS A 35 -9.23 16.01 4.49
C HIS A 35 -8.09 15.00 4.30
N LEU A 36 -7.28 14.74 5.33
CA LEU A 36 -6.21 13.77 5.28
C LEU A 36 -6.74 12.34 5.07
N VAL A 37 -7.81 11.96 5.78
CA VAL A 37 -8.46 10.66 5.59
C VAL A 37 -9.02 10.52 4.17
N GLU A 38 -9.70 11.55 3.66
CA GLU A 38 -10.18 11.57 2.27
C GLU A 38 -9.03 11.49 1.27
N LEU A 39 -7.91 12.17 1.53
CA LEU A 39 -6.73 12.15 0.68
C LEU A 39 -6.09 10.76 0.63
N VAL A 40 -5.95 10.08 1.77
CA VAL A 40 -5.46 8.70 1.85
C VAL A 40 -6.33 7.78 0.99
N ILE A 41 -7.65 7.88 1.12
CA ILE A 41 -8.60 7.11 0.32
C ILE A 41 -8.43 7.42 -1.17
N SER A 42 -8.43 8.70 -1.55
CA SER A 42 -8.35 9.11 -2.95
C SER A 42 -7.04 8.68 -3.60
N VAL A 43 -5.91 8.83 -2.92
CA VAL A 43 -4.60 8.42 -3.45
C VAL A 43 -4.52 6.90 -3.55
N ALA A 44 -5.03 6.16 -2.54
CA ALA A 44 -5.07 4.70 -2.60
C ALA A 44 -5.95 4.17 -3.74
N GLU A 45 -7.10 4.78 -3.98
CA GLU A 45 -7.99 4.46 -5.10
C GLU A 45 -7.35 4.80 -6.45
N GLU A 46 -6.67 5.95 -6.56
CA GLU A 46 -5.96 6.36 -7.77
C GLU A 46 -4.84 5.38 -8.12
N MET A 47 -4.10 4.94 -7.10
CA MET A 47 -3.02 3.96 -7.21
C MET A 47 -3.51 2.51 -7.32
N LYS A 48 -4.81 2.25 -7.10
CA LYS A 48 -5.42 0.92 -7.11
C LYS A 48 -4.71 -0.09 -6.20
N LEU A 49 -4.27 0.37 -5.02
CA LEU A 49 -3.53 -0.47 -4.08
C LEU A 49 -4.44 -1.53 -3.48
N GLU A 50 -5.47 -1.09 -2.77
CA GLU A 50 -6.44 -1.94 -2.07
C GLU A 50 -7.79 -1.21 -1.98
N ASP A 51 -8.84 -1.91 -1.57
CA ASP A 51 -10.11 -1.25 -1.20
C ASP A 51 -9.86 -0.23 -0.09
N SER A 52 -10.31 1.00 -0.31
CA SER A 52 -10.04 2.14 0.58
C SER A 52 -10.59 1.93 2.00
N ASP A 53 -11.75 1.28 2.15
CA ASP A 53 -12.29 0.87 3.44
C ASP A 53 -11.40 -0.16 4.16
N GLU A 54 -10.81 -1.11 3.42
CA GLU A 54 -9.93 -2.13 4.01
C GLU A 54 -8.59 -1.49 4.43
N LEU A 55 -8.09 -0.54 3.65
CA LEU A 55 -6.89 0.23 3.98
C LEU A 55 -7.07 0.99 5.30
N LEU A 56 -8.17 1.72 5.48
CA LEU A 56 -8.45 2.45 6.72
C LEU A 56 -8.53 1.53 7.94
N LEU A 57 -9.22 0.39 7.81
CA LEU A 57 -9.28 -0.60 8.89
C LEU A 57 -7.90 -1.15 9.26
N LYS A 58 -7.03 -1.36 8.28
CA LYS A 58 -5.64 -1.79 8.51
C LYS A 58 -4.81 -0.70 9.17
N LEU A 59 -4.99 0.56 8.78
CA LEU A 59 -4.33 1.71 9.40
C LEU A 59 -4.70 1.84 10.88
N GLU A 60 -5.99 1.79 11.19
CA GLU A 60 -6.50 1.83 12.57
C GLU A 60 -6.01 0.65 13.40
N SER A 61 -6.02 -0.56 12.81
CA SER A 61 -5.53 -1.76 13.48
C SER A 61 -4.00 -1.77 13.65
N SER A 62 -3.26 -1.21 12.71
CA SER A 62 -1.78 -1.15 12.73
C SER A 62 -1.28 -0.15 13.78
N GLY A 63 -1.92 1.01 13.87
CA GLY A 63 -1.62 2.03 14.88
C GLY A 63 -2.10 1.66 16.29
N GLU A 64 -2.76 0.52 16.45
CA GLU A 64 -3.44 0.11 17.70
C GLU A 64 -4.31 1.26 18.26
N LEU A 65 -5.04 1.94 17.36
CA LEU A 65 -5.79 3.13 17.73
C LEU A 65 -6.96 2.76 18.65
N ASP A 66 -7.07 3.48 19.76
CA ASP A 66 -8.19 3.32 20.71
C ASP A 66 -9.53 3.88 20.15
N ALA A 67 -9.46 4.72 19.11
CA ALA A 67 -10.58 5.41 18.46
C ALA A 67 -10.42 5.43 16.93
N SER A 68 -11.39 6.03 16.22
CA SER A 68 -11.34 6.16 14.77
C SER A 68 -10.14 7.02 14.36
N LEU A 69 -9.51 6.71 13.21
CA LEU A 69 -8.33 7.45 12.72
C LEU A 69 -8.56 8.96 12.65
N LEU A 70 -9.76 9.37 12.23
CA LEU A 70 -10.17 10.77 12.19
C LEU A 70 -10.15 11.44 13.57
N GLU A 71 -10.68 10.77 14.60
CA GLU A 71 -10.74 11.30 15.97
C GLU A 71 -9.33 11.44 16.55
N VAL A 72 -8.48 10.43 16.37
CA VAL A 72 -7.09 10.46 16.86
C VAL A 72 -6.29 11.58 16.19
N LEU A 73 -6.43 11.73 14.86
CA LEU A 73 -5.75 12.79 14.12
C LEU A 73 -6.23 14.18 14.56
N GLU A 74 -7.53 14.36 14.78
CA GLU A 74 -8.09 15.61 15.29
C GLU A 74 -7.49 15.97 16.67
N GLU A 75 -7.46 15.01 17.61
CA GLU A 75 -6.88 15.22 18.94
C GLU A 75 -5.39 15.58 18.87
N GLU A 76 -4.64 14.95 17.97
CA GLU A 76 -3.23 15.23 17.75
C GLU A 76 -3.00 16.62 17.15
N PHE A 77 -3.81 17.04 16.17
CA PHE A 77 -3.74 18.39 15.58
C PHE A 77 -4.19 19.47 16.56
N GLU A 78 -5.21 19.23 17.38
CA GLU A 78 -5.63 20.14 18.45
C GLU A 78 -4.56 20.28 19.54
N SER A 79 -3.89 19.18 19.88
CA SER A 79 -2.85 19.15 20.90
C SER A 79 -1.56 19.82 20.41
N ASN A 80 -1.25 19.76 19.11
CA ASN A 80 -0.07 20.39 18.51
C ASN A 80 -0.41 21.73 17.82
N GLN A 81 -0.64 22.78 18.62
CA GLN A 81 -0.85 24.13 18.10
C GLN A 81 0.41 24.82 17.54
N GLU A 82 1.60 24.25 17.77
CA GLU A 82 2.89 24.72 17.20
C GLU A 82 3.29 23.99 15.92
N PHE A 83 2.38 23.19 15.34
CA PHE A 83 2.65 22.47 14.12
C PHE A 83 2.83 23.43 12.94
N GLU A 84 3.97 23.35 12.24
CA GLU A 84 4.09 23.95 10.92
C GLU A 84 3.21 23.07 10.01
N PHE A 85 2.01 23.55 9.69
CA PHE A 85 1.04 22.84 8.84
C PHE A 85 1.60 22.71 7.42
N THR A 86 2.53 21.77 7.24
CA THR A 86 3.17 21.40 5.97
C THR A 86 2.80 19.96 5.65
N GLY A 87 2.85 19.60 4.37
CA GLY A 87 2.61 18.23 3.93
C GLY A 87 3.54 17.23 4.61
N GLU A 88 4.83 17.57 4.78
CA GLU A 88 5.80 16.69 5.44
C GLU A 88 5.50 16.47 6.91
N ASP A 89 5.17 17.53 7.66
CA ASP A 89 4.85 17.42 9.07
C ASP A 89 3.60 16.56 9.27
N VAL A 90 2.52 16.83 8.51
CA VAL A 90 1.25 16.11 8.62
C VAL A 90 1.40 14.62 8.28
N VAL A 91 2.10 14.32 7.17
CA VAL A 91 2.37 12.93 6.79
C VAL A 91 3.29 12.23 7.79
N GLY A 92 4.25 12.97 8.38
CA GLY A 92 5.10 12.44 9.45
C GLY A 92 4.34 12.14 10.75
N LEU A 93 3.28 12.90 11.05
CA LEU A 93 2.38 12.60 12.17
C LEU A 93 1.52 11.37 11.86
N PHE A 94 0.96 11.32 10.65
CA PHE A 94 0.20 10.17 10.18
C PHE A 94 0.99 8.86 10.23
N GLU A 95 2.27 8.90 9.84
CA GLU A 95 3.18 7.75 9.91
C GLU A 95 3.32 7.21 11.35
N LYS A 96 3.44 8.11 12.32
CA LYS A 96 3.55 7.75 13.75
C LYS A 96 2.24 7.21 14.32
N VAL A 97 1.11 7.82 13.97
CA VAL A 97 -0.21 7.44 14.47
C VAL A 97 -0.60 6.05 13.95
N CYS A 98 -0.37 5.79 12.65
CA CYS A 98 -0.77 4.54 12.01
C CYS A 98 0.30 3.43 12.08
N ASP A 99 1.46 3.69 12.69
CA ASP A 99 2.63 2.82 12.69
C ASP A 99 2.96 2.34 11.25
N LEU A 100 3.22 3.30 10.36
CA LEU A 100 3.45 3.05 8.93
C LEU A 100 4.93 3.06 8.57
N GLU A 101 5.27 2.29 7.55
CA GLU A 101 6.57 2.32 6.90
C GLU A 101 6.38 2.50 5.38
N TRP A 102 7.12 3.43 4.80
CA TRP A 102 7.06 3.68 3.36
C TRP A 102 8.08 2.84 2.60
N THR A 103 7.62 1.98 1.69
CA THR A 103 8.50 1.17 0.85
C THR A 103 9.07 2.03 -0.28
N ALA A 104 10.40 2.03 -0.43
CA ALA A 104 11.08 2.81 -1.46
C ALA A 104 10.64 2.38 -2.87
N LYS A 105 10.68 3.34 -3.81
CA LYS A 105 10.18 3.18 -5.18
C LYS A 105 10.97 2.19 -6.07
N ASP A 106 12.09 1.65 -5.61
CA ASP A 106 12.94 0.73 -6.40
C ASP A 106 13.87 0.00 -5.42
N ASP A 107 13.54 -1.23 -5.04
CA ASP A 107 14.47 -2.35 -4.77
C ASP A 107 13.63 -3.54 -4.25
N ASP A 108 13.84 -4.74 -4.82
CA ASP A 108 13.22 -6.04 -4.46
C ASP A 108 11.94 -6.47 -5.21
N ASP A 109 11.98 -6.47 -6.55
CA ASP A 109 11.66 -7.69 -7.34
C ASP A 109 12.73 -7.85 -8.45
N ASP A 110 14.00 -7.74 -8.06
CA ASP A 110 15.14 -8.29 -8.80
C ASP A 110 15.72 -9.42 -7.93
N ALA A 111 14.99 -10.54 -7.86
CA ALA A 111 15.46 -11.75 -7.19
C ALA A 111 15.10 -13.00 -8.01
N GLU A 112 15.96 -13.21 -9.01
CA GLU A 112 16.30 -14.47 -9.66
C GLU A 112 15.32 -15.01 -10.72
N GLU A 113 15.46 -14.45 -11.92
CA GLU A 113 15.45 -15.22 -13.15
C GLU A 113 16.50 -16.35 -13.04
N LYS A 114 16.12 -17.50 -12.47
CA LYS A 114 16.81 -18.77 -12.71
C LYS A 114 16.36 -19.32 -14.05
N ASP A 115 16.91 -18.71 -15.08
CA ASP A 115 17.22 -19.39 -16.33
C ASP A 115 18.33 -20.41 -16.01
N ASP A 116 17.95 -21.63 -15.64
CA ASP A 116 18.84 -22.79 -15.76
C ASP A 116 18.39 -23.53 -17.02
N ASP A 117 18.99 -23.07 -18.11
CA ASP A 117 19.09 -23.71 -19.42
C ASP A 117 19.56 -25.17 -19.27
N ASP A 118 18.90 -26.05 -20.03
CA ASP A 118 19.45 -27.28 -20.60
C ASP A 118 19.71 -28.50 -19.68
N ASP A 119 18.78 -29.46 -19.71
CA ASP A 119 19.15 -30.88 -19.79
C ASP A 119 18.23 -31.56 -20.82
N ASP A 120 18.67 -31.47 -22.08
CA ASP A 120 18.27 -32.34 -23.19
C ASP A 120 18.86 -33.74 -22.92
N ASP A 121 18.07 -34.68 -22.40
CA ASP A 121 18.29 -36.13 -22.62
C ASP A 121 17.02 -36.95 -22.27
N ASP A 122 16.06 -37.02 -23.20
CA ASP A 122 15.30 -38.26 -23.37
C ASP A 122 14.85 -38.46 -24.84
N PRO A 123 15.72 -39.06 -25.66
CA PRO A 123 15.27 -39.83 -26.82
C PRO A 123 15.55 -41.32 -26.60
N ASP A 124 14.98 -41.92 -25.55
CA ASP A 124 15.02 -43.38 -25.38
C ASP A 124 13.77 -44.06 -25.97
N GLY A 125 13.95 -44.69 -27.13
CA GLY A 125 13.29 -45.98 -27.37
C GLY A 125 12.17 -46.05 -28.42
N PHE A 126 12.45 -45.58 -29.63
CA PHE A 126 11.91 -46.20 -30.85
C PHE A 126 12.41 -47.67 -30.92
N PHE A 127 11.69 -48.62 -30.32
CA PHE A 127 11.80 -50.06 -30.59
C PHE A 127 10.56 -50.78 -30.02
N ASP A 128 9.53 -51.07 -30.83
CA ASP A 128 9.31 -52.33 -31.57
C ASP A 128 8.57 -53.40 -30.72
N GLU A 129 7.80 -54.27 -31.41
CA GLU A 129 7.03 -55.42 -30.88
C GLU A 129 5.59 -55.09 -30.38
N MET A 130 4.57 -55.04 -31.23
CA MET A 130 3.88 -56.14 -31.95
C MET A 130 3.21 -57.18 -31.03
N GLY A 131 1.87 -57.24 -31.12
CA GLY A 131 1.02 -58.37 -30.69
C GLY A 131 0.22 -58.07 -29.42
N GLY A 132 -1.08 -58.29 -29.31
CA GLY A 132 -2.17 -58.86 -30.12
C GLY A 132 -3.47 -58.44 -29.39
N GLU A 133 -4.63 -58.39 -30.06
CA GLU A 133 -5.65 -59.47 -29.96
C GLU A 133 -6.08 -59.72 -28.50
N GLU A 134 -7.32 -59.47 -28.03
CA GLU A 134 -8.64 -59.84 -28.57
C GLU A 134 -9.75 -59.23 -27.67
N ASP A 135 -10.91 -59.02 -28.29
CA ASP A 135 -12.30 -59.29 -27.83
C ASP A 135 -12.84 -58.68 -26.52
N GLU A 136 -14.00 -58.01 -26.48
CA GLU A 136 -15.39 -58.32 -26.88
C GLU A 136 -16.24 -58.37 -25.58
N ASP A 137 -17.35 -57.63 -25.60
CA ASP A 137 -18.52 -57.62 -24.71
C ASP A 137 -18.42 -58.01 -23.22
N LEU A 138 -18.88 -57.08 -22.35
CA LEU A 138 -19.72 -57.38 -21.18
C LEU A 138 -20.51 -56.15 -20.69
#